data_AF-A0A4Q2JJJ4-F1
#
_entry.id   AF-A0A4Q2JJJ4-F1
#
_cell.length_a   1.000
_cell.length_b   1.000
_cell.length_c   1.000
_cell.angle_alpha   90.00
_cell.angle_beta   90.00
_cell.angle_gamma   90.00
#
_symmetry.space_group_name_H-M   'P 1'
#
loop_
_entity.id
_entity.type
_entity.pdbx_description
1 polymer ?
#
loop_
_entity_poly.entity_id
_entity_poly.type
_entity_poly.pdbx_seq_one_letter_code
_entity_poly.pdbx_strand_id
1 'polypeptide(L)'
;MRTTARAWVAAVAAAAALLLAGCVPTTGIERDPTSADRRIPSTDRFDPGYIVSDDAFYDSTAMSVRDIQVFLESRDCRPVDAVPCLSDYTEDVEAVPAAGPRHCAAVPGGEAVPASRIVSEVAAACGVSPQTLLVLLQKEQSLLTRPSARGYERATGYGCPDTADCDARYFGFFNQVYRAAWQFRQYTAEPVRKFHVGTVDVGFHPDAACGASTVRIRNQATANLYNYTPYQPNDAVLADPSTGDDCSAYGNLNFWRIWNRWFGDPHDERLPAYFPPCSRLVGGYPCPAPAPPGTALAPTQSLP
;
A
#
# COMPACT_ATOMS: atom_id res chain seq x y z
N MET A 1 23.94 -88.05 13.07
CA MET A 1 25.25 -87.50 12.69
C MET A 1 25.03 -86.10 12.12
N ARG A 2 25.79 -85.11 12.61
CA ARG A 2 26.26 -83.83 12.00
C ARG A 2 25.59 -83.35 10.69
N THR A 3 25.26 -82.09 10.39
CA THR A 3 25.50 -80.73 10.94
C THR A 3 24.88 -79.74 9.93
N THR A 4 24.36 -78.59 10.38
CA THR A 4 24.38 -77.22 9.76
C THR A 4 23.82 -77.02 8.32
N ALA A 5 23.21 -75.90 7.89
CA ALA A 5 23.34 -74.50 8.27
C ALA A 5 22.10 -73.68 7.84
N ARG A 6 21.97 -72.51 8.46
CA ARG A 6 20.92 -71.47 8.31
C ARG A 6 21.03 -70.70 6.99
N ALA A 7 19.91 -70.17 6.50
CA ALA A 7 19.72 -68.73 6.27
C ALA A 7 18.25 -68.42 5.90
N TRP A 8 17.80 -67.26 6.38
CA TRP A 8 16.42 -66.77 6.39
C TRP A 8 16.09 -66.01 5.10
N VAL A 9 14.85 -66.09 4.61
CA VAL A 9 14.21 -64.98 3.87
C VAL A 9 12.75 -64.87 4.29
N ALA A 10 12.42 -63.66 4.73
CA ALA A 10 11.16 -63.23 5.31
C ALA A 10 10.01 -63.15 4.30
N ALA A 11 8.80 -63.31 4.82
CA ALA A 11 7.53 -63.11 4.14
C ALA A 11 7.31 -61.65 3.75
N VAL A 12 6.82 -61.41 2.53
CA VAL A 12 6.13 -60.17 2.17
C VAL A 12 4.83 -60.57 1.47
N ALA A 13 3.74 -60.54 2.22
CA ALA A 13 2.39 -60.61 1.71
C ALA A 13 1.95 -59.18 1.34
N ALA A 14 1.59 -59.01 0.06
CA ALA A 14 0.98 -57.79 -0.44
C ALA A 14 -0.44 -57.64 0.12
N ALA A 15 -0.73 -56.52 0.77
CA ALA A 15 -2.09 -56.10 1.11
C ALA A 15 -2.23 -54.60 0.88
N ALA A 16 -3.22 -54.26 0.05
CA ALA A 16 -3.59 -52.93 -0.38
C ALA A 16 -4.10 -52.06 0.78
N ALA A 17 -3.64 -50.81 0.84
CA ALA A 17 -4.34 -49.73 1.51
C ALA A 17 -4.54 -48.60 0.49
N LEU A 18 -5.80 -48.42 0.09
CA LEU A 18 -6.27 -47.29 -0.69
C LEU A 18 -5.90 -45.98 0.03
N LEU A 19 -5.06 -45.16 -0.59
CA LEU A 19 -4.87 -43.77 -0.21
C LEU A 19 -5.93 -42.92 -0.90
N LEU A 20 -6.96 -42.54 -0.15
CA LEU A 20 -7.77 -41.36 -0.44
C LEU A 20 -6.92 -40.13 -0.18
N ALA A 21 -6.01 -39.80 -1.10
CA ALA A 21 -5.37 -38.50 -1.13
C ALA A 21 -6.34 -37.52 -1.80
N GLY A 22 -6.97 -36.68 -0.99
CA GLY A 22 -7.90 -35.66 -1.44
C GLY A 22 -7.26 -34.72 -2.46
N CYS A 23 -7.87 -34.60 -3.64
CA CYS A 23 -7.68 -33.44 -4.50
C CYS A 23 -8.38 -32.25 -3.82
N VAL A 24 -7.65 -31.52 -2.98
CA VAL A 24 -8.00 -30.14 -2.66
C VAL A 24 -7.61 -29.32 -3.89
N PRO A 25 -8.53 -28.62 -4.56
CA PRO A 25 -8.13 -27.65 -5.57
C PRO A 25 -7.40 -26.53 -4.84
N THR A 26 -6.08 -26.43 -5.03
CA THR A 26 -5.31 -25.24 -4.67
C THR A 26 -5.75 -24.11 -5.59
N THR A 27 -6.88 -23.48 -5.30
CA THR A 27 -7.20 -22.15 -5.82
C THR A 27 -6.45 -21.14 -4.97
N GLY A 28 -5.16 -21.04 -5.25
CA GLY A 28 -4.29 -20.02 -4.73
C GLY A 28 -3.21 -19.83 -5.75
N ILE A 29 -3.22 -18.71 -6.46
CA ILE A 29 -1.97 -18.19 -7.01
C ILE A 29 -1.12 -17.92 -5.77
N GLU A 30 -0.25 -18.87 -5.42
CA GLU A 30 0.83 -18.60 -4.46
C GLU A 30 1.67 -17.51 -5.12
N ARG A 31 1.34 -16.25 -4.83
CA ARG A 31 2.28 -15.15 -5.02
C ARG A 31 3.42 -15.47 -4.08
N ASP A 32 4.54 -15.91 -4.64
CA ASP A 32 5.78 -16.07 -3.89
C ASP A 32 6.03 -14.77 -3.09
N PRO A 33 5.86 -14.79 -1.76
CA PRO A 33 6.01 -13.61 -0.93
C PRO A 33 7.50 -13.33 -0.65
N THR A 34 8.40 -14.20 -1.11
CA THR A 34 9.83 -14.11 -0.87
C THR A 34 10.57 -13.48 -2.06
N SER A 35 10.91 -12.20 -1.89
CA SER A 35 12.23 -11.69 -2.27
C SER A 35 12.79 -12.06 -3.66
N ALA A 36 12.13 -11.60 -4.72
CA ALA A 36 12.87 -11.18 -5.90
C ALA A 36 12.49 -9.73 -6.17
N ASP A 37 13.42 -8.82 -5.89
CA ASP A 37 13.35 -7.43 -6.28
C ASP A 37 12.95 -7.35 -7.76
N ARG A 38 11.70 -6.98 -8.04
CA ARG A 38 11.13 -7.09 -9.38
C ARG A 38 11.81 -6.10 -10.31
N ARG A 39 11.92 -6.45 -11.58
CA ARG A 39 12.44 -5.52 -12.59
C ARG A 39 11.54 -4.29 -12.62
N ILE A 40 12.12 -3.13 -12.37
CA ILE A 40 11.42 -1.85 -12.59
C ILE A 40 11.32 -1.65 -14.11
N PRO A 41 10.12 -1.39 -14.66
CA PRO A 41 9.99 -1.05 -16.07
C PRO A 41 10.76 0.23 -16.40
N SER A 42 11.05 0.43 -17.68
CA SER A 42 11.63 1.68 -18.16
C SER A 42 10.70 2.86 -17.86
N THR A 43 11.27 4.02 -17.58
CA THR A 43 10.57 5.24 -17.16
C THR A 43 9.72 5.88 -18.26
N ASP A 44 9.92 5.51 -19.52
CA ASP A 44 9.01 5.80 -20.64
C ASP A 44 7.61 5.19 -20.45
N ARG A 45 7.45 4.23 -19.52
CA ARG A 45 6.15 3.66 -19.12
C ARG A 45 5.46 4.42 -18.01
N PHE A 46 6.11 5.41 -17.40
CA PHE A 46 5.48 6.24 -16.39
C PHE A 46 4.41 7.12 -17.03
N ASP A 47 3.16 6.96 -16.60
CA ASP A 47 2.05 7.82 -17.00
C ASP A 47 1.74 8.82 -15.88
N PRO A 48 2.02 10.13 -16.04
CA PRO A 48 1.73 11.11 -15.01
C PRO A 48 0.23 11.24 -14.71
N GLY A 49 -0.65 10.81 -15.62
CA GLY A 49 -2.10 10.82 -15.45
C GLY A 49 -2.66 9.56 -14.79
N TYR A 50 -1.86 8.50 -14.65
CA TYR A 50 -2.28 7.23 -14.07
C TYR A 50 -1.11 6.55 -13.37
N ILE A 51 -0.81 6.98 -12.15
CA ILE A 51 0.36 6.50 -11.39
C ILE A 51 0.08 5.11 -10.79
N VAL A 52 -1.13 4.89 -10.29
CA VAL A 52 -1.59 3.68 -9.62
C VAL A 52 -3.10 3.57 -9.76
N SER A 53 -3.65 2.37 -9.92
CA SER A 53 -5.10 2.16 -10.01
C SER A 53 -5.78 2.48 -8.67
N ASP A 54 -7.08 2.81 -8.71
CA ASP A 54 -7.84 2.98 -7.45
C ASP A 54 -7.92 1.64 -6.71
N ASP A 55 -8.05 0.51 -7.43
CA ASP A 55 -8.12 -0.82 -6.84
C ASP A 55 -6.84 -1.14 -6.05
N ALA A 56 -5.66 -0.96 -6.65
CA ALA A 56 -4.38 -1.22 -5.99
C ALA A 56 -4.13 -0.26 -4.82
N PHE A 57 -4.49 1.02 -4.97
CA PHE A 57 -4.24 2.03 -3.95
C PHE A 57 -5.11 1.87 -2.70
N TYR A 58 -6.36 1.41 -2.87
CA TYR A 58 -7.34 1.29 -1.79
C TYR A 58 -7.60 -0.14 -1.31
N ASP A 59 -6.96 -1.16 -1.90
CA ASP A 59 -7.08 -2.55 -1.44
C ASP A 59 -6.45 -2.75 -0.05
N SER A 60 -7.23 -2.44 0.99
CA SER A 60 -6.82 -2.62 2.38
C SER A 60 -6.58 -4.08 2.78
N THR A 61 -6.92 -5.02 1.91
CA THR A 61 -6.73 -6.46 2.11
C THR A 61 -5.52 -7.02 1.36
N ALA A 62 -4.75 -6.17 0.66
CA ALA A 62 -3.65 -6.59 -0.21
C ALA A 62 -2.53 -7.36 0.52
N MET A 63 -2.37 -7.13 1.84
CA MET A 63 -1.38 -7.80 2.68
C MET A 63 -1.97 -8.03 4.07
N SER A 64 -1.83 -9.25 4.60
CA SER A 64 -2.10 -9.52 6.01
C SER A 64 -0.98 -8.98 6.91
N VAL A 65 -1.21 -8.89 8.23
CA VAL A 65 -0.14 -8.57 9.22
C VAL A 65 1.10 -9.44 8.99
N ARG A 66 0.91 -10.74 8.73
CA ARG A 66 1.99 -11.68 8.47
C ARG A 66 2.74 -11.35 7.19
N ASP A 67 2.03 -11.04 6.11
CA ASP A 67 2.65 -10.69 4.83
C ASP A 67 3.47 -9.40 4.94
N ILE A 68 2.96 -8.42 5.70
CA ILE A 68 3.70 -7.19 6.00
C ILE A 68 4.96 -7.50 6.81
N GLN A 69 4.85 -8.32 7.85
CA GLN A 69 6.00 -8.70 8.67
C GLN A 69 7.10 -9.38 7.83
N VAL A 70 6.73 -10.41 7.04
CA VAL A 70 7.66 -11.12 6.14
C VAL A 70 8.27 -10.15 5.12
N PHE A 71 7.47 -9.23 4.59
CA PHE A 71 7.95 -8.23 3.65
C PHE A 71 9.00 -7.30 4.30
N LEU A 72 8.74 -6.81 5.52
CA LEU A 72 9.67 -5.97 6.27
C LEU A 72 10.98 -6.71 6.60
N GLU A 73 10.89 -7.96 7.05
CA GLU A 73 12.05 -8.82 7.35
C GLU A 73 12.90 -9.12 6.11
N SER A 74 12.29 -9.11 4.91
CA SER A 74 13.01 -9.33 3.66
C SER A 74 13.76 -8.11 3.13
N ARG A 75 13.68 -6.95 3.78
CA ARG A 75 14.39 -5.73 3.34
C ARG A 75 15.85 -5.76 3.81
N ASP A 76 16.76 -5.30 2.95
CA ASP A 76 18.16 -5.02 3.34
C ASP A 76 18.19 -3.75 4.21
N CYS A 77 17.82 -3.91 5.48
CA CYS A 77 17.74 -2.83 6.44
C CYS A 77 19.09 -2.55 7.10
N ARG A 78 19.53 -1.29 7.01
CA ARG A 78 20.76 -0.77 7.59
C ARG A 78 20.45 0.55 8.31
N PRO A 79 20.06 0.50 9.60
CA PRO A 79 19.78 1.70 10.38
C PRO A 79 20.92 2.71 10.33
N VAL A 80 20.57 3.99 10.23
CA VAL A 80 21.55 5.09 10.14
C VAL A 80 22.04 5.50 11.53
N ASP A 81 21.21 5.31 12.55
CA ASP A 81 21.50 5.56 13.96
C ASP A 81 21.01 4.38 14.83
N ALA A 82 20.99 4.54 16.15
CA ALA A 82 20.68 3.47 17.12
C ALA A 82 19.17 3.16 17.23
N VAL A 83 18.48 3.02 16.10
CA VAL A 83 17.07 2.61 16.00
C VAL A 83 16.93 1.21 15.41
N PRO A 84 15.85 0.48 15.73
CA PRO A 84 15.61 -0.82 15.12
C PRO A 84 15.23 -0.69 13.64
N CYS A 85 15.41 -1.80 12.91
CA CYS A 85 14.74 -1.99 11.64
C CYS A 85 13.22 -2.00 11.81
N LEU A 86 12.48 -1.62 10.76
CA LEU A 86 11.02 -1.56 10.85
C LEU A 86 10.39 -2.92 11.16
N SER A 87 11.04 -4.02 10.78
CA SER A 87 10.66 -5.40 11.14
C SER A 87 10.68 -5.67 12.66
N ASP A 88 11.57 -4.99 13.39
CA ASP A 88 11.78 -5.17 14.83
C ASP A 88 11.21 -3.99 15.65
N TYR A 89 10.64 -2.99 14.98
CA TYR A 89 10.10 -1.81 15.63
C TYR A 89 8.76 -2.10 16.30
N THR A 90 8.63 -1.61 17.53
CA THR A 90 7.39 -1.61 18.31
C THR A 90 7.19 -0.27 18.99
N GLU A 91 5.94 0.14 19.16
CA GLU A 91 5.58 1.28 20.02
C GLU A 91 4.25 1.04 20.75
N ASP A 92 4.03 1.76 21.83
CA ASP A 92 2.71 1.81 22.48
C ASP A 92 1.78 2.72 21.66
N VAL A 93 0.58 2.24 21.40
CA VAL A 93 -0.42 2.93 20.56
C VAL A 93 -1.68 3.16 21.36
N GLU A 94 -2.07 4.42 21.51
CA GLU A 94 -3.38 4.75 22.08
C GLU A 94 -4.51 4.41 21.11
N ALA A 95 -5.65 3.99 21.65
CA ALA A 95 -6.84 3.74 20.85
C ALA A 95 -7.34 5.03 20.20
N VAL A 96 -7.67 4.97 18.91
CA VAL A 96 -8.19 6.11 18.14
C VAL A 96 -9.64 5.83 17.76
N PRO A 97 -10.59 6.74 18.05
CA PRO A 97 -12.00 6.55 17.67
C PRO A 97 -12.18 6.70 16.15
N ALA A 98 -13.31 6.22 15.64
CA ALA A 98 -13.66 6.41 14.24
C ALA A 98 -13.74 7.91 13.88
N ALA A 99 -13.12 8.29 12.77
CA ALA A 99 -13.04 9.68 12.30
C ALA A 99 -14.31 10.15 11.56
N GLY A 100 -15.37 9.34 11.55
CA GLY A 100 -16.64 9.63 10.91
C GLY A 100 -16.80 8.99 9.53
N PRO A 101 -17.94 9.24 8.85
CA PRO A 101 -18.24 8.63 7.56
C PRO A 101 -17.16 8.90 6.52
N ARG A 102 -16.89 7.89 5.67
CA ARG A 102 -15.93 7.96 4.56
C ARG A 102 -14.46 8.17 4.94
N HIS A 103 -14.16 8.17 6.24
CA HIS A 103 -12.81 8.27 6.82
C HIS A 103 -12.45 6.97 7.56
N CYS A 104 -11.38 7.02 8.35
CA CYS A 104 -10.90 5.88 9.10
C CYS A 104 -11.89 5.43 10.19
N ALA A 105 -12.12 4.12 10.27
CA ALA A 105 -12.74 3.47 11.41
C ALA A 105 -11.84 3.56 12.66
N ALA A 106 -12.33 3.07 13.80
CA ALA A 106 -11.56 3.05 15.03
C ALA A 106 -10.35 2.12 14.94
N VAL A 107 -9.24 2.52 15.56
CA VAL A 107 -8.03 1.70 15.74
C VAL A 107 -7.91 1.35 17.23
N PRO A 108 -7.80 0.05 17.59
CA PRO A 108 -7.93 -0.39 18.98
C PRO A 108 -6.72 -0.03 19.88
N GLY A 109 -5.56 0.28 19.31
CA GLY A 109 -4.33 0.51 20.07
C GLY A 109 -3.75 -0.75 20.71
N GLY A 110 -2.80 -0.57 21.63
CA GLY A 110 -2.15 -1.63 22.41
C GLY A 110 -0.75 -1.24 22.89
N GLU A 111 -0.14 -2.11 23.70
CA GLU A 111 1.25 -1.99 24.13
C GLU A 111 2.19 -2.76 23.19
N ALA A 112 3.40 -2.25 22.99
CA ALA A 112 4.45 -2.84 22.16
C ALA A 112 3.94 -3.36 20.80
N VAL A 113 3.11 -2.57 20.12
CA VAL A 113 2.49 -2.93 18.85
C VAL A 113 3.55 -2.93 17.75
N PRO A 114 3.76 -4.04 17.03
CA PRO A 114 4.76 -4.10 15.97
C PRO A 114 4.33 -3.27 14.76
N ALA A 115 5.30 -2.73 14.01
CA ALA A 115 5.05 -1.90 12.84
C ALA A 115 4.14 -2.58 11.80
N SER A 116 4.29 -3.90 11.61
CA SER A 116 3.46 -4.68 10.69
C SER A 116 1.97 -4.66 11.07
N ARG A 117 1.67 -4.75 12.37
CA ARG A 117 0.30 -4.64 12.90
C ARG A 117 -0.21 -3.20 12.77
N ILE A 118 0.61 -2.19 13.06
CA ILE A 118 0.25 -0.78 12.89
C ILE A 118 -0.16 -0.49 11.44
N VAL A 119 0.67 -0.87 10.47
CA VAL A 119 0.37 -0.67 9.05
C VAL A 119 -0.91 -1.39 8.65
N SER A 120 -1.09 -2.65 9.07
CA SER A 120 -2.29 -3.43 8.77
C SER A 120 -3.57 -2.82 9.36
N GLU A 121 -3.54 -2.41 10.62
CA GLU A 121 -4.71 -1.87 11.32
C GLU A 121 -5.09 -0.50 10.77
N VAL A 122 -4.11 0.37 10.48
CA VAL A 122 -4.37 1.66 9.83
C VAL A 122 -4.91 1.46 8.41
N ALA A 123 -4.30 0.56 7.62
CA ALA A 123 -4.77 0.23 6.28
C ALA A 123 -6.23 -0.25 6.29
N ALA A 124 -6.57 -1.17 7.19
CA ALA A 124 -7.91 -1.69 7.36
C ALA A 124 -8.90 -0.60 7.82
N ALA A 125 -8.52 0.19 8.83
CA ALA A 125 -9.38 1.24 9.38
C ALA A 125 -9.69 2.30 8.34
N CYS A 126 -8.69 2.75 7.56
CA CYS A 126 -8.85 3.81 6.59
C CYS A 126 -9.33 3.33 5.21
N GLY A 127 -9.26 2.03 4.92
CA GLY A 127 -9.54 1.52 3.58
C GLY A 127 -8.50 2.03 2.57
N VAL A 128 -7.22 1.90 2.91
CA VAL A 128 -6.05 2.22 2.07
C VAL A 128 -5.16 0.98 2.03
N SER A 129 -4.51 0.70 0.90
CA SER A 129 -3.66 -0.47 0.77
C SER A 129 -2.43 -0.43 1.68
N PRO A 130 -2.07 -1.53 2.38
CA PRO A 130 -0.79 -1.64 3.07
C PRO A 130 0.40 -1.38 2.14
N GLN A 131 0.31 -1.77 0.87
CA GLN A 131 1.35 -1.54 -0.13
C GLN A 131 1.57 -0.04 -0.36
N THR A 132 0.49 0.75 -0.47
CA THR A 132 0.55 2.23 -0.55
C THR A 132 1.32 2.81 0.63
N LEU A 133 1.00 2.38 1.86
CA LEU A 133 1.66 2.88 3.07
C LEU A 133 3.14 2.51 3.10
N LEU A 134 3.50 1.28 2.74
CA LEU A 134 4.89 0.82 2.70
C LEU A 134 5.71 1.58 1.64
N VAL A 135 5.16 1.81 0.45
CA VAL A 135 5.81 2.65 -0.58
C VAL A 135 6.02 4.07 -0.06
N LEU A 136 5.02 4.64 0.61
CA LEU A 136 5.11 5.99 1.17
C LEU A 136 6.21 6.10 2.22
N LEU A 137 6.25 5.17 3.19
CA LEU A 137 7.28 5.12 4.24
C LEU A 137 8.70 5.07 3.67
N GLN A 138 8.89 4.32 2.58
CA GLN A 138 10.18 4.25 1.89
C GLN A 138 10.50 5.50 1.10
N LYS A 139 9.52 6.03 0.36
CA LYS A 139 9.70 7.24 -0.46
C LYS A 139 10.07 8.44 0.41
N GLU A 140 9.41 8.59 1.56
CA GLU A 140 9.51 9.80 2.37
C GLU A 140 10.71 9.77 3.32
N GLN A 141 11.00 8.63 3.96
CA GLN A 141 12.03 8.55 5.00
C GLN A 141 12.98 7.36 4.85
N SER A 142 12.88 6.59 3.76
CA SER A 142 13.66 5.36 3.56
C SER A 142 13.55 4.36 4.73
N LEU A 143 12.46 4.40 5.50
CA LEU A 143 12.37 3.67 6.78
C LEU A 143 12.53 2.15 6.66
N LEU A 144 12.17 1.58 5.51
CA LEU A 144 12.26 0.13 5.30
C LEU A 144 13.69 -0.35 5.03
N THR A 145 14.62 0.55 4.69
CA THR A 145 15.99 0.20 4.29
C THR A 145 17.07 0.94 5.06
N ARG A 146 16.81 2.19 5.47
CA ARG A 146 17.74 3.06 6.19
C ARG A 146 17.03 3.86 7.28
N PRO A 147 16.42 3.21 8.28
CA PRO A 147 15.68 3.92 9.31
C PRO A 147 16.59 4.83 10.14
N SER A 148 16.01 5.90 10.66
CA SER A 148 16.65 6.82 11.61
C SER A 148 15.64 7.28 12.65
N ALA A 149 16.10 7.80 13.79
CA ALA A 149 15.23 8.38 14.82
C ALA A 149 14.35 9.50 14.24
N ARG A 150 14.95 10.40 13.46
CA ARG A 150 14.23 11.47 12.73
C ARG A 150 13.19 10.91 11.76
N GLY A 151 13.51 9.79 11.11
CA GLY A 151 12.60 9.10 10.20
C GLY A 151 11.37 8.56 10.92
N TYR A 152 11.53 7.92 12.08
CA TYR A 152 10.39 7.41 12.86
C TYR A 152 9.45 8.53 13.34
N GLU A 153 10.00 9.69 13.71
CA GLU A 153 9.19 10.85 14.08
C GLU A 153 8.38 11.41 12.90
N ARG A 154 8.88 11.29 11.66
CA ARG A 154 8.35 11.98 10.47
C ARG A 154 8.09 10.98 9.33
N ALA A 155 7.67 9.78 9.66
CA ALA A 155 7.69 8.59 8.81
C ALA A 155 7.10 8.78 7.40
N THR A 156 6.11 9.67 7.27
CA THR A 156 5.44 9.97 6.01
C THR A 156 5.52 11.45 5.62
N GLY A 157 6.23 12.27 6.39
CA GLY A 157 6.32 13.73 6.20
C GLY A 157 5.03 14.49 6.53
N TYR A 158 4.04 13.86 7.17
CA TYR A 158 2.80 14.55 7.50
C TYR A 158 3.04 15.65 8.54
N GLY A 159 2.55 16.86 8.25
CA GLY A 159 2.74 18.03 9.12
C GLY A 159 4.13 18.67 9.02
N CYS A 160 4.91 18.34 7.99
CA CYS A 160 6.22 18.94 7.70
C CYS A 160 6.16 19.79 6.41
N PRO A 161 5.73 21.06 6.48
CA PRO A 161 5.75 21.95 5.32
C PRO A 161 7.20 22.31 4.91
N ASP A 162 7.45 22.51 3.62
CA ASP A 162 8.79 22.88 3.14
C ASP A 162 9.28 24.25 3.66
N THR A 163 8.36 25.12 4.06
CA THR A 163 8.65 26.51 4.45
C THR A 163 8.60 26.78 5.96
N ALA A 164 8.38 25.75 6.79
CA ALA A 164 8.30 25.89 8.24
C ALA A 164 8.70 24.61 8.97
N ASP A 165 8.85 24.70 10.29
CA ASP A 165 9.13 23.53 11.12
C ASP A 165 7.97 22.52 11.07
N CYS A 166 8.31 21.24 11.20
CA CYS A 166 7.30 20.21 11.36
C CYS A 166 6.51 20.41 12.66
N ASP A 167 5.20 20.20 12.60
CA ASP A 167 4.34 20.24 13.76
C ASP A 167 4.52 18.97 14.62
N ALA A 168 5.16 19.15 15.77
CA ALA A 168 5.52 18.09 16.70
C ALA A 168 4.31 17.29 17.22
N ARG A 169 3.09 17.82 17.13
CA ARG A 169 1.85 17.08 17.47
C ARG A 169 1.63 15.86 16.58
N TYR A 170 2.29 15.80 15.43
CA TYR A 170 2.19 14.69 14.49
C TYR A 170 3.36 13.70 14.57
N PHE A 171 4.31 13.89 15.48
CA PHE A 171 5.43 12.95 15.60
C PHE A 171 5.00 11.58 16.11
N GLY A 172 5.80 10.57 15.77
CA GLY A 172 5.61 9.16 16.10
C GLY A 172 5.17 8.33 14.90
N PHE A 173 5.61 7.07 14.84
CA PHE A 173 5.43 6.23 13.66
C PHE A 173 3.94 5.99 13.38
N PHE A 174 3.18 5.55 14.39
CA PHE A 174 1.74 5.34 14.30
C PHE A 174 1.01 6.60 13.84
N ASN A 175 1.33 7.74 14.44
CA ASN A 175 0.66 9.01 14.14
C ASN A 175 0.90 9.41 12.69
N GLN A 176 2.14 9.28 12.19
CA GLN A 176 2.48 9.56 10.79
C GLN A 176 1.74 8.61 9.83
N VAL A 177 1.75 7.31 10.09
CA VAL A 177 1.05 6.30 9.27
C VAL A 177 -0.46 6.55 9.24
N TYR A 178 -1.08 6.77 10.41
CA TYR A 178 -2.51 7.07 10.54
C TYR A 178 -2.88 8.38 9.83
N ARG A 179 -2.10 9.44 10.03
CA ARG A 179 -2.40 10.76 9.43
C ARG A 179 -2.23 10.75 7.91
N ALA A 180 -1.24 10.04 7.37
CA ALA A 180 -1.13 9.87 5.92
C ALA A 180 -2.34 9.13 5.34
N ALA A 181 -2.75 8.00 5.95
CA ALA A 181 -3.92 7.25 5.52
C ALA A 181 -5.20 8.09 5.62
N TRP A 182 -5.40 8.79 6.74
CA TRP A 182 -6.50 9.72 6.94
C TRP A 182 -6.51 10.83 5.88
N GLN A 183 -5.34 11.38 5.56
CA GLN A 183 -5.21 12.47 4.59
C GLN A 183 -5.60 12.02 3.18
N PHE A 184 -5.26 10.79 2.77
CA PHE A 184 -5.76 10.22 1.53
C PHE A 184 -7.29 10.05 1.55
N ARG A 185 -7.89 9.69 2.69
CA ARG A 185 -9.36 9.66 2.82
C ARG A 185 -9.98 11.03 2.71
N GLN A 186 -9.37 12.05 3.32
CA GLN A 186 -9.81 13.43 3.19
C GLN A 186 -9.79 13.90 1.73
N TYR A 187 -8.72 13.62 0.97
CA TYR A 187 -8.65 13.98 -0.45
C TYR A 187 -9.70 13.25 -1.29
N THR A 188 -10.00 12.00 -0.95
CA THR A 188 -11.04 11.21 -1.62
C THR A 188 -12.45 11.71 -1.29
N ALA A 189 -12.68 12.09 -0.02
CA ALA A 189 -13.97 12.55 0.46
C ALA A 189 -14.31 13.97 -0.02
N GLU A 190 -13.28 14.78 -0.28
CA GLU A 190 -13.34 16.14 -0.82
C GLU A 190 -12.46 16.27 -2.06
N PRO A 191 -12.90 15.73 -3.21
CA PRO A 191 -12.07 15.59 -4.41
C PRO A 191 -11.88 16.89 -5.20
N VAL A 192 -12.66 17.94 -4.90
CA VAL A 192 -12.52 19.25 -5.55
C VAL A 192 -11.34 19.99 -4.90
N ARG A 193 -10.15 19.80 -5.47
CA ARG A 193 -8.86 20.32 -4.99
C ARG A 193 -7.98 20.79 -6.15
N LYS A 194 -6.78 21.30 -5.82
CA LYS A 194 -5.78 21.74 -6.81
C LYS A 194 -5.55 20.67 -7.88
N PHE A 195 -5.32 19.43 -7.45
CA PHE A 195 -5.24 18.27 -8.33
C PHE A 195 -6.49 17.42 -8.16
N HIS A 196 -7.18 17.15 -9.26
CA HIS A 196 -8.44 16.41 -9.29
C HIS A 196 -8.52 15.59 -10.59
N VAL A 197 -9.43 14.60 -10.63
CA VAL A 197 -9.67 13.81 -11.86
C VAL A 197 -10.13 14.74 -12.98
N GLY A 198 -9.44 14.70 -14.11
CA GLY A 198 -9.64 15.65 -15.20
C GLY A 198 -8.32 16.13 -15.80
N THR A 199 -8.40 17.22 -16.54
CA THR A 199 -7.22 17.88 -17.12
C THR A 199 -6.77 18.98 -16.17
N VAL A 200 -5.53 18.88 -15.68
CA VAL A 200 -4.92 19.90 -14.82
C VAL A 200 -3.47 20.15 -15.23
N ASP A 201 -2.97 21.37 -15.03
CA ASP A 201 -1.55 21.64 -15.21
C ASP A 201 -0.78 21.23 -13.96
N VAL A 202 0.28 20.45 -14.14
CA VAL A 202 1.14 19.98 -13.07
C VAL A 202 2.56 20.50 -13.31
N GLY A 203 3.12 21.19 -12.31
CA GLY A 203 4.48 21.72 -12.37
C GLY A 203 5.52 20.60 -12.28
N PHE A 204 6.72 20.87 -12.81
CA PHE A 204 7.87 19.97 -12.68
C PHE A 204 8.67 20.21 -11.39
N HIS A 205 8.54 21.39 -10.79
CA HIS A 205 9.29 21.82 -9.63
C HIS A 205 8.54 22.94 -8.87
N PRO A 206 8.82 23.18 -7.57
CA PRO A 206 8.30 24.35 -6.85
C PRO A 206 8.63 25.70 -7.50
N ASP A 207 9.79 25.79 -8.17
CA ASP A 207 10.13 26.94 -9.00
C ASP A 207 9.30 26.94 -10.30
N ALA A 208 8.45 27.95 -10.44
CA ALA A 208 7.62 28.12 -11.63
C ALA A 208 8.43 28.31 -12.92
N ALA A 209 9.69 28.74 -12.85
CA ALA A 209 10.57 28.87 -14.01
C ALA A 209 10.88 27.50 -14.67
N CYS A 210 10.78 26.41 -13.92
CA CYS A 210 10.92 25.05 -14.44
C CYS A 210 9.72 24.61 -15.30
N GLY A 211 8.62 25.36 -15.27
CA GLY A 211 7.45 25.11 -16.10
C GLY A 211 6.53 23.99 -15.58
N ALA A 212 5.58 23.64 -16.43
CA ALA A 212 4.53 22.67 -16.17
C ALA A 212 4.10 22.01 -17.50
N SER A 213 3.38 20.89 -17.40
CA SER A 213 2.63 20.35 -18.52
C SER A 213 1.23 19.94 -18.10
N THR A 214 0.33 19.88 -19.09
CA THR A 214 -1.05 19.47 -18.90
C THR A 214 -1.13 17.95 -18.74
N VAL A 215 -1.68 17.50 -17.60
CA VAL A 215 -1.86 16.09 -17.26
C VAL A 215 -3.34 15.75 -17.23
N ARG A 216 -3.72 14.64 -17.89
CA ARG A 216 -5.05 14.05 -17.76
C ARG A 216 -5.04 13.03 -16.62
N ILE A 217 -5.37 13.47 -15.40
CA ILE A 217 -5.51 12.61 -14.24
C ILE A 217 -6.74 11.73 -14.41
N ARG A 218 -6.55 10.40 -14.44
CA ARG A 218 -7.59 9.42 -14.79
C ARG A 218 -8.41 8.93 -13.60
N ASN A 219 -7.83 8.93 -12.39
CA ASN A 219 -8.47 8.34 -11.20
C ASN A 219 -8.13 9.08 -9.91
N GLN A 220 -8.86 8.73 -8.84
CA GLN A 220 -8.79 9.45 -7.57
C GLN A 220 -7.47 9.19 -6.84
N ALA A 221 -6.90 7.97 -6.93
CA ALA A 221 -5.62 7.65 -6.33
C ALA A 221 -4.48 8.51 -6.90
N THR A 222 -4.43 8.70 -8.23
CA THR A 222 -3.44 9.60 -8.86
C THR A 222 -3.65 11.05 -8.42
N ALA A 223 -4.89 11.54 -8.37
CA ALA A 223 -5.18 12.88 -7.87
C ALA A 223 -4.69 13.05 -6.41
N ASN A 224 -4.90 12.05 -5.57
CA ASN A 224 -4.48 12.07 -4.17
C ASN A 224 -2.96 12.08 -4.01
N LEU A 225 -2.23 11.34 -4.85
CA LEU A 225 -0.77 11.36 -4.87
C LEU A 225 -0.23 12.75 -5.22
N TYR A 226 -0.81 13.45 -6.19
CA TYR A 226 -0.42 14.83 -6.48
C TYR A 226 -0.80 15.80 -5.35
N ASN A 227 -1.94 15.62 -4.69
CA ASN A 227 -2.27 16.44 -3.53
C ASN A 227 -1.31 16.21 -2.35
N TYR A 228 -0.70 15.02 -2.26
CA TYR A 228 0.31 14.68 -1.24
C TYR A 228 1.73 15.11 -1.64
N THR A 229 2.10 14.97 -2.91
CA THR A 229 3.44 15.28 -3.43
C THR A 229 3.31 16.04 -4.76
N PRO A 230 3.29 17.39 -4.71
CA PRO A 230 2.66 18.21 -5.73
C PRO A 230 3.53 18.54 -6.96
N TYR A 231 4.18 17.56 -7.60
CA TYR A 231 4.93 17.75 -8.86
C TYR A 231 5.01 16.47 -9.69
N GLN A 232 5.19 16.62 -11.01
CA GLN A 232 5.46 15.50 -11.94
C GLN A 232 6.93 15.51 -12.38
N PRO A 233 7.50 14.35 -12.76
CA PRO A 233 8.86 14.32 -13.31
C PRO A 233 8.96 15.09 -14.64
N ASN A 234 10.10 15.72 -14.89
CA ASN A 234 10.45 16.30 -16.19
C ASN A 234 11.22 15.29 -17.06
N ASP A 235 11.56 15.68 -18.29
CA ASP A 235 12.26 14.81 -19.24
C ASP A 235 13.63 14.37 -18.73
N ALA A 236 14.34 15.21 -17.98
CA ALA A 236 15.68 14.90 -17.45
C ALA A 236 15.63 13.69 -16.49
N VAL A 237 14.73 13.73 -15.50
CA VAL A 237 14.59 12.62 -14.54
C VAL A 237 13.93 11.38 -15.16
N LEU A 238 13.11 11.54 -16.20
CA LEU A 238 12.60 10.40 -16.96
C LEU A 238 13.71 9.73 -17.77
N ALA A 239 14.67 10.49 -18.32
CA ALA A 239 15.80 9.93 -19.06
C ALA A 239 16.80 9.22 -18.13
N ASP A 240 17.12 9.83 -16.98
CA ASP A 240 17.99 9.24 -15.97
C ASP A 240 17.52 9.56 -14.54
N PRO A 241 16.79 8.64 -13.89
CA PRO A 241 16.30 8.81 -12.52
C PRO A 241 17.39 8.87 -11.44
N SER A 242 18.66 8.62 -11.80
CA SER A 242 19.79 8.71 -10.87
C SER A 242 20.47 10.08 -10.87
N THR A 243 20.23 10.91 -11.89
CA THR A 243 20.89 12.22 -12.06
C THR A 243 19.88 13.37 -12.08
N GLY A 244 18.90 13.32 -12.98
CA GLY A 244 17.99 14.44 -13.25
C GLY A 244 18.71 15.78 -13.52
N ASP A 245 18.06 16.88 -13.16
CA ASP A 245 18.52 18.27 -13.26
C ASP A 245 17.90 19.15 -12.15
N ASP A 246 18.20 20.46 -12.16
CA ASP A 246 17.70 21.44 -11.17
C ASP A 246 16.16 21.61 -11.17
N CYS A 247 15.48 21.12 -12.21
CA CYS A 247 14.02 21.19 -12.36
C CYS A 247 13.33 19.82 -12.15
N SER A 248 14.07 18.83 -11.67
CA SER A 248 13.58 17.47 -11.52
C SER A 248 12.82 17.26 -10.21
N ALA A 249 11.56 16.84 -10.30
CA ALA A 249 10.81 16.27 -9.18
C ALA A 249 10.75 14.74 -9.26
N TYR A 250 11.07 14.09 -8.15
CA TYR A 250 11.21 12.62 -8.10
C TYR A 250 10.04 11.92 -7.42
N GLY A 251 9.21 12.62 -6.65
CA GLY A 251 8.27 12.01 -5.71
C GLY A 251 7.32 10.99 -6.33
N ASN A 252 6.49 11.42 -7.29
CA ASN A 252 5.52 10.54 -7.95
C ASN A 252 6.19 9.45 -8.81
N LEU A 253 7.32 9.76 -9.44
CA LEU A 253 8.13 8.77 -10.16
C LEU A 253 8.68 7.70 -9.20
N ASN A 254 9.20 8.10 -8.06
CA ASN A 254 9.73 7.18 -7.04
C ASN A 254 8.62 6.33 -6.44
N PHE A 255 7.42 6.86 -6.20
CA PHE A 255 6.27 6.05 -5.79
C PHE A 255 6.02 4.92 -6.79
N TRP A 256 5.91 5.25 -8.08
CA TRP A 256 5.68 4.26 -9.14
C TRP A 256 6.84 3.25 -9.27
N ARG A 257 8.10 3.70 -9.20
CA ARG A 257 9.29 2.84 -9.30
C ARG A 257 9.41 1.88 -8.11
N ILE A 258 9.19 2.37 -6.89
CA ILE A 258 9.23 1.57 -5.66
C ILE A 258 8.08 0.55 -5.68
N TRP A 259 6.87 0.95 -6.08
CA TRP A 259 5.75 0.03 -6.25
C TRP A 259 6.09 -1.08 -7.23
N ASN A 260 6.60 -0.74 -8.42
CA ASN A 260 7.02 -1.74 -9.42
C ASN A 260 8.06 -2.71 -8.87
N ARG A 261 9.06 -2.20 -8.16
CA ARG A 261 10.13 -3.01 -7.55
C ARG A 261 9.57 -4.02 -6.54
N TRP A 262 8.57 -3.64 -5.75
CA TRP A 262 8.10 -4.45 -4.61
C TRP A 262 6.86 -5.28 -4.91
N PHE A 263 5.91 -4.71 -5.63
CA PHE A 263 4.55 -5.23 -5.76
C PHE A 263 4.11 -5.45 -7.20
N GLY A 264 4.94 -5.12 -8.20
CA GLY A 264 4.67 -5.34 -9.62
C GLY A 264 3.90 -4.19 -10.24
N ASP A 265 3.02 -4.46 -11.20
CA ASP A 265 2.32 -3.40 -11.92
C ASP A 265 1.34 -2.66 -10.97
N PRO A 266 1.51 -1.33 -10.74
CA PRO A 266 0.58 -0.54 -9.94
C PRO A 266 -0.79 -0.35 -10.60
N HIS A 267 -0.97 -0.79 -11.84
CA HIS A 267 -2.23 -0.73 -12.58
C HIS A 267 -3.01 -2.05 -12.51
N ASP A 268 -2.44 -3.11 -11.94
CA ASP A 268 -3.15 -4.38 -11.76
C ASP A 268 -4.42 -4.17 -10.93
N GLU A 269 -5.55 -4.64 -11.45
CA GLU A 269 -6.84 -4.65 -10.76
C GLU A 269 -7.22 -6.09 -10.38
N ARG A 270 -7.76 -6.28 -9.18
CA ARG A 270 -8.18 -7.61 -8.69
C ARG A 270 -9.36 -8.19 -9.46
N LEU A 271 -10.23 -7.34 -9.98
CA LEU A 271 -11.44 -7.74 -10.70
C LEU A 271 -11.49 -7.06 -12.07
N PRO A 272 -11.94 -7.77 -13.13
CA PRO A 272 -12.12 -7.18 -14.45
C PRO A 272 -13.15 -6.04 -14.51
N ALA A 273 -13.02 -5.17 -15.51
CA ALA A 273 -13.83 -3.95 -15.67
C ALA A 273 -15.35 -4.16 -15.79
N TYR A 274 -15.82 -5.37 -16.11
CA TYR A 274 -17.26 -5.67 -16.17
C TYR A 274 -17.92 -5.76 -14.79
N PHE A 275 -17.15 -5.90 -13.70
CA PHE A 275 -17.68 -5.83 -12.35
C PHE A 275 -18.02 -4.38 -11.94
N PRO A 276 -19.00 -4.18 -11.04
CA PRO A 276 -19.41 -2.86 -10.60
C PRO A 276 -18.21 -2.01 -10.12
N PRO A 277 -18.13 -0.71 -10.45
CA PRO A 277 -16.99 0.15 -10.08
C PRO A 277 -16.61 0.09 -8.60
N CYS A 278 -17.59 0.02 -7.69
CA CYS A 278 -17.34 -0.06 -6.25
C CYS A 278 -16.64 -1.35 -5.80
N SER A 279 -16.79 -2.45 -6.55
CA SER A 279 -16.09 -3.72 -6.24
C SER A 279 -14.62 -3.67 -6.63
N ARG A 280 -14.28 -2.75 -7.53
CA ARG A 280 -12.93 -2.39 -7.99
C ARG A 280 -12.42 -1.12 -7.30
N LEU A 281 -13.09 -0.72 -6.23
CA LEU A 281 -12.75 0.46 -5.42
C LEU A 281 -12.60 1.75 -6.25
N VAL A 282 -13.29 1.88 -7.39
CA VAL A 282 -13.25 3.10 -8.20
C VAL A 282 -13.73 4.27 -7.34
N GLY A 283 -12.90 5.32 -7.23
CA GLY A 283 -13.14 6.45 -6.33
C GLY A 283 -12.83 6.16 -4.85
N GLY A 284 -12.24 5.00 -4.54
CA GLY A 284 -11.73 4.63 -3.22
C GLY A 284 -12.75 4.16 -2.20
N TYR A 285 -13.96 3.76 -2.60
CA TYR A 285 -14.97 3.25 -1.68
C TYR A 285 -15.45 1.85 -2.11
N PRO A 286 -15.58 0.90 -1.16
CA PRO A 286 -16.16 -0.40 -1.46
C PRO A 286 -17.66 -0.27 -1.75
N CYS A 287 -18.26 -1.33 -2.28
CA CYS A 287 -19.71 -1.37 -2.45
C CYS A 287 -20.40 -1.20 -1.08
N PRO A 288 -21.53 -0.46 -1.03
CA PRO A 288 -22.34 -0.37 0.17
C PRO A 288 -22.71 -1.77 0.67
N ALA A 289 -22.75 -1.93 2.00
CA ALA A 289 -23.25 -3.18 2.58
C ALA A 289 -24.69 -3.44 2.07
N PRO A 290 -25.06 -4.70 1.79
CA PRO A 290 -26.43 -5.03 1.42
C PRO A 290 -27.38 -4.51 2.50
N ALA A 291 -28.48 -3.87 2.09
CA ALA A 291 -29.51 -3.50 3.04
C ALA A 291 -30.05 -4.77 3.72
N PRO A 292 -30.29 -4.75 5.05
CA PRO A 292 -30.90 -5.89 5.71
C PRO A 292 -32.27 -6.20 5.05
N PRO A 293 -32.62 -7.48 4.84
CA PRO A 293 -33.90 -7.83 4.25
C PRO A 293 -35.04 -7.34 5.16
N GLY A 294 -35.79 -6.32 4.72
CA GLY A 294 -36.95 -5.81 5.46
C GLY A 294 -37.24 -4.30 5.31
N THR A 295 -36.30 -3.48 4.84
CA THR A 295 -36.58 -2.07 4.51
C THR A 295 -37.08 -1.94 3.08
N ALA A 296 -38.23 -2.56 2.78
CA ALA A 296 -39.04 -2.09 1.66
C ALA A 296 -39.40 -0.63 1.94
N LEU A 297 -38.99 0.28 1.05
CA LEU A 297 -39.47 1.65 1.04
C LEU A 297 -41.00 1.61 1.09
N ALA A 298 -41.59 2.18 2.14
CA ALA A 298 -43.02 2.43 2.17
C ALA A 298 -43.36 3.22 0.89
N PRO A 299 -44.40 2.83 0.13
CA PRO A 299 -44.77 3.55 -1.08
C PRO A 299 -45.01 5.00 -0.68
N THR A 300 -44.24 5.89 -1.29
CA THR A 300 -44.36 7.34 -1.13
C THR A 300 -45.82 7.73 -1.27
N GLN A 301 -46.39 8.30 -0.21
CA GLN A 301 -47.69 8.96 -0.28
C GLN A 301 -47.60 10.04 -1.37
N SER A 302 -48.41 9.87 -2.40
CA SER A 302 -48.78 10.91 -3.34
C SER A 302 -49.31 12.11 -2.56
N LEU A 303 -48.75 13.28 -2.83
CA LEU A 303 -49.26 14.57 -2.38
C LEU A 303 -49.36 15.52 -3.60
N PRO A 304 -50.26 16.52 -3.52
CA PRO A 304 -51.23 16.88 -4.57
C PRO A 304 -50.70 17.70 -5.74
#